data_AF-A0A973RFP0-F1
#
_entry.id   AF-A0A973RFP0-F1
#
_cell.length_a   1.000
_cell.length_b   1.000
_cell.length_c   1.000
_cell.angle_alpha   90.00
_cell.angle_beta   90.00
_cell.angle_gamma   90.00
#
_symmetry.space_group_name_H-M   'P 1'
#
loop_
_entity.id
_entity.type
_entity.pdbx_description
1 polymer ?
#
loop_
_entity_poly.entity_id
_entity_poly.type
_entity_poly.pdbx_seq_one_letter_code
_entity_poly.pdbx_strand_id
1 'polypeptide(L)'
;MSAYPELRELITRFVSEEPPEIQQMRTGTVPDLPGSYDQYFTAWDFANSIVRDYSMNLYQLVRMAADESLSVENVLTVFNTLDPIYSTFLGYNGFPTLAEYAVKVGQPAEDRRQLLDRLSTFTEYVNRLTAWSHHYFPWHLGEHYRYTSAGVAKDYTPSPVVTDDDPLRRIPIKLTWEPIGVEVVAELATDLNEQLCVDVVKSLPFTVLQDHAVVSGESMYAWVPLVSVAPTPVRERICDAPVGRLRFSQATGNKLIVQYGPTSETLSSPVLGKVVDEHTDRLPEVGKAVWESTFRSKEHIWVTVELL
;
A
#
# COMPACT_ATOMS: atom_id res chain seq x y z
N MET A 1 -7.13 26.00 -1.43
CA MET A 1 -7.18 25.41 -0.09
C MET A 1 -7.37 23.92 -0.26
N SER A 2 -6.70 23.12 0.55
CA SER A 2 -6.85 21.66 0.53
C SER A 2 -8.28 21.26 0.89
N ALA A 3 -8.80 20.24 0.22
CA ALA A 3 -9.94 19.46 0.68
C ALA A 3 -9.57 18.82 2.03
N TYR A 4 -10.52 18.88 2.98
CA TYR A 4 -10.48 18.13 4.25
C TYR A 4 -9.20 18.32 5.10
N PRO A 5 -8.92 19.53 5.62
CA PRO A 5 -7.76 19.76 6.47
C PRO A 5 -7.71 18.84 7.71
N GLU A 6 -8.86 18.53 8.31
CA GLU A 6 -8.93 17.63 9.48
C GLU A 6 -8.56 16.19 9.10
N LEU A 7 -8.91 15.74 7.89
CA LEU A 7 -8.55 14.41 7.41
C LEU A 7 -7.03 14.32 7.16
N ARG A 8 -6.41 15.38 6.67
CA ARG A 8 -4.95 15.45 6.49
C ARG A 8 -4.18 15.41 7.81
N GLU A 9 -4.74 16.01 8.86
CA GLU A 9 -4.18 15.90 10.21
C GLU A 9 -4.24 14.45 10.70
N LEU A 10 -5.36 13.75 10.51
CA LEU A 10 -5.47 12.33 10.82
C LEU A 10 -4.48 11.48 10.02
N ILE A 11 -4.36 11.72 8.71
CA ILE A 11 -3.39 11.01 7.85
C ILE A 11 -1.97 11.16 8.40
N THR A 12 -1.58 12.38 8.77
CA THR A 12 -0.26 12.67 9.34
C THR A 12 -0.03 11.90 10.64
N ARG A 13 -1.02 11.88 11.54
CA ARG A 13 -0.93 11.13 12.80
C ARG A 13 -0.84 9.63 12.55
N PHE A 14 -1.62 9.10 11.62
CA PHE A 14 -1.67 7.68 11.28
C PHE A 14 -0.42 7.17 10.55
N VAL A 15 0.57 8.04 10.33
CA VAL A 15 1.91 7.60 9.95
C VAL A 15 2.58 6.83 11.10
N SER A 16 2.37 7.23 12.35
CA SER A 16 3.04 6.64 13.52
C SER A 16 2.07 6.17 14.62
N GLU A 17 0.81 6.57 14.56
CA GLU A 17 -0.21 6.22 15.55
C GLU A 17 -1.23 5.24 14.96
N GLU A 18 -1.55 4.20 15.73
CA GLU A 18 -2.62 3.27 15.36
C GLU A 18 -3.98 4.03 15.29
N PRO A 19 -4.75 3.91 14.19
CA PRO A 19 -6.09 4.48 14.10
C PRO A 19 -7.04 3.88 15.14
N PRO A 20 -7.82 4.69 15.87
CA PRO A 20 -8.78 4.18 16.85
C PRO A 20 -9.77 3.16 16.29
N GLU A 21 -10.21 3.33 15.04
CA GLU A 21 -11.11 2.42 14.33
C GLU A 21 -10.49 1.03 14.14
N ILE A 22 -9.18 0.98 13.83
CA ILE A 22 -8.44 -0.27 13.71
C ILE A 22 -8.26 -0.94 15.08
N GLN A 23 -7.89 -0.15 16.10
CA GLN A 23 -7.72 -0.65 17.45
C GLN A 23 -9.02 -1.26 17.98
N GLN A 24 -10.15 -0.57 17.80
CA GLN A 24 -11.47 -1.04 18.23
C GLN A 24 -11.85 -2.35 17.53
N MET A 25 -11.64 -2.41 16.21
CA MET A 25 -11.89 -3.61 15.43
C MET A 25 -11.09 -4.81 15.92
N ARG A 26 -9.76 -4.68 16.05
CA ARG A 26 -8.90 -5.82 16.44
C ARG A 26 -9.07 -6.24 17.90
N THR A 27 -9.57 -5.36 18.76
CA THR A 27 -9.82 -5.64 20.18
C THR A 27 -11.27 -6.02 20.49
N GLY A 28 -12.15 -6.05 19.48
CA GLY A 28 -13.57 -6.39 19.66
C GLY A 28 -14.35 -5.35 20.47
N THR A 29 -13.93 -4.09 20.45
CA THR A 29 -14.57 -2.99 21.21
C THR A 29 -15.40 -2.04 20.34
N VAL A 30 -15.76 -2.49 19.12
CA VAL A 30 -16.65 -1.74 18.21
C VAL A 30 -18.04 -1.58 18.84
N PRO A 31 -18.62 -0.37 18.92
CA PRO A 31 -19.85 -0.10 19.68
C PRO A 31 -21.07 -0.96 19.31
N ASP A 32 -21.29 -1.22 18.02
CA ASP A 32 -22.47 -1.96 17.53
C ASP A 32 -22.29 -3.49 17.56
N LEU A 33 -21.13 -3.96 18.05
CA LEU A 33 -20.78 -5.38 18.18
C LEU A 33 -21.09 -6.20 16.92
N PRO A 34 -20.62 -5.80 15.72
CA PRO A 34 -20.87 -6.54 14.50
C PRO A 34 -20.26 -7.94 14.57
N GLY A 35 -21.03 -8.94 14.15
CA GLY A 35 -20.62 -10.35 14.13
C GLY A 35 -21.71 -11.29 14.65
N SER A 36 -21.84 -12.45 14.01
CA SER A 36 -22.83 -13.46 14.42
C SER A 36 -22.30 -14.32 15.55
N TYR A 37 -23.19 -14.75 16.47
CA TYR A 37 -22.87 -15.65 17.58
C TYR A 37 -21.80 -15.10 18.55
N ASP A 38 -21.95 -13.84 18.97
CA ASP A 38 -21.15 -13.21 20.05
C ASP A 38 -19.62 -13.25 19.82
N GLN A 39 -19.18 -13.06 18.57
CA GLN A 39 -17.77 -12.94 18.21
C GLN A 39 -17.54 -11.82 17.19
N TYR A 40 -16.33 -11.26 17.17
CA TYR A 40 -15.96 -10.15 16.27
C TYR A 40 -14.96 -10.54 15.17
N PHE A 41 -14.45 -11.78 15.17
CA PHE A 41 -13.47 -12.25 14.20
C PHE A 41 -13.96 -12.13 12.77
N THR A 42 -15.22 -12.51 12.49
CA THR A 42 -15.76 -12.38 11.14
C THR A 42 -15.90 -10.93 10.72
N ALA A 43 -16.35 -10.04 11.62
CA ALA A 43 -16.42 -8.61 11.32
C ALA A 43 -15.03 -8.04 10.99
N TRP A 44 -14.00 -8.47 11.74
CA TRP A 44 -12.62 -8.10 11.48
C TRP A 44 -12.09 -8.62 10.13
N ASP A 45 -12.38 -9.87 9.78
CA ASP A 45 -12.05 -10.46 8.47
C ASP A 45 -12.67 -9.70 7.29
N PHE A 46 -13.97 -9.44 7.37
CA PHE A 46 -14.68 -8.66 6.35
C PHE A 46 -14.12 -7.23 6.27
N ALA A 47 -13.94 -6.56 7.41
CA ALA A 47 -13.38 -5.21 7.46
C ALA A 47 -11.98 -5.12 6.82
N ASN A 48 -11.06 -6.03 7.18
CA ASN A 48 -9.71 -6.08 6.64
C ASN A 48 -9.71 -6.28 5.12
N SER A 49 -10.56 -7.18 4.63
CA SER A 49 -10.67 -7.46 3.19
C SER A 49 -11.28 -6.28 2.43
N ILE A 50 -12.36 -5.70 2.95
CA ILE A 50 -13.13 -4.65 2.27
C ILE A 50 -12.40 -3.30 2.31
N VAL A 51 -11.70 -2.95 3.39
CA VAL A 51 -10.92 -1.69 3.42
C VAL A 51 -9.78 -1.72 2.39
N ARG A 52 -9.12 -2.87 2.23
CA ARG A 52 -8.09 -3.07 1.21
C ARG A 52 -8.69 -2.96 -0.20
N ASP A 53 -9.79 -3.64 -0.46
CA ASP A 53 -10.44 -3.59 -1.77
C ASP A 53 -10.95 -2.18 -2.09
N TYR A 54 -11.48 -1.46 -1.10
CA TYR A 54 -11.92 -0.10 -1.27
C TYR A 54 -10.78 0.85 -1.60
N SER A 55 -9.63 0.74 -0.91
CA SER A 55 -8.39 1.46 -1.25
C SER A 55 -8.00 1.27 -2.73
N MET A 56 -8.09 0.05 -3.25
CA MET A 56 -7.76 -0.28 -4.64
C MET A 56 -8.72 0.37 -5.64
N ASN A 57 -10.02 0.38 -5.33
CA ASN A 57 -11.05 0.98 -6.18
C ASN A 57 -11.02 2.51 -6.13
N LEU A 58 -10.79 3.10 -4.96
CA LEU A 58 -10.59 4.55 -4.79
C LEU A 58 -9.42 5.05 -5.64
N TYR A 59 -8.31 4.31 -5.70
CA TYR A 59 -7.21 4.66 -6.59
C TYR A 59 -7.63 4.71 -8.06
N GLN A 60 -8.48 3.78 -8.54
CA GLN A 60 -8.97 3.85 -9.92
C GLN A 60 -9.81 5.13 -10.15
N LEU A 61 -10.59 5.55 -9.15
CA LEU A 61 -11.35 6.81 -9.22
C LEU A 61 -10.42 8.04 -9.23
N VAL A 62 -9.31 8.03 -8.50
CA VAL A 62 -8.28 9.08 -8.61
C VAL A 62 -7.70 9.13 -10.02
N ARG A 63 -7.40 7.98 -10.63
CA ARG A 63 -6.94 7.93 -12.03
C ARG A 63 -7.97 8.48 -13.01
N MET A 64 -9.25 8.11 -12.83
CA MET A 64 -10.34 8.64 -13.66
C MET A 64 -10.52 10.15 -13.47
N ALA A 65 -10.36 10.65 -12.24
CA ALA A 65 -10.40 12.09 -11.95
C ALA A 65 -9.24 12.85 -12.61
N ALA A 66 -8.06 12.22 -12.73
CA ALA A 66 -6.91 12.78 -13.40
C ALA A 66 -7.00 12.73 -14.95
N ASP A 67 -7.86 11.86 -15.50
CA ASP A 67 -8.09 11.77 -16.95
C ASP A 67 -8.97 12.92 -17.45
N GLU A 68 -8.38 13.83 -18.22
CA GLU A 68 -9.07 15.00 -18.75
C GLU A 68 -10.20 14.66 -19.74
N SER A 69 -10.21 13.46 -20.31
CA SER A 69 -11.26 12.99 -21.22
C SER A 69 -12.58 12.65 -20.50
N LEU A 70 -12.56 12.46 -19.18
CA LEU A 70 -13.74 12.15 -18.36
C LEU A 70 -14.23 13.39 -17.64
N SER A 71 -15.52 13.74 -17.73
CA SER A 71 -16.08 14.87 -16.96
C SER A 71 -16.08 14.60 -15.45
N VAL A 72 -16.06 15.66 -14.64
CA VAL A 72 -16.20 15.59 -13.17
C VAL A 72 -17.49 14.84 -12.78
N GLU A 73 -18.58 15.09 -13.49
CA GLU A 73 -19.87 14.44 -13.29
C GLU A 73 -19.82 12.93 -13.57
N ASN A 74 -19.12 12.50 -14.62
CA ASN A 74 -18.95 11.08 -14.92
C ASN A 74 -18.21 10.36 -13.78
N VAL A 75 -17.13 10.96 -13.27
CA VAL A 75 -16.35 10.36 -12.18
C VAL A 75 -17.17 10.29 -10.89
N LEU A 76 -17.91 11.36 -10.55
CA LEU A 76 -18.82 11.38 -9.40
C LEU A 76 -19.96 10.38 -9.54
N THR A 77 -20.49 10.17 -10.75
CA THR A 77 -21.52 9.16 -11.03
C THR A 77 -20.99 7.76 -10.70
N VAL A 78 -19.75 7.46 -11.11
CA VAL A 78 -19.12 6.16 -10.81
C VAL A 78 -18.84 6.04 -9.31
N PHE A 79 -18.29 7.08 -8.66
CA PHE A 79 -18.08 7.09 -7.20
C PHE A 79 -19.38 6.81 -6.46
N ASN A 80 -20.45 7.56 -6.74
CA ASN A 80 -21.74 7.43 -6.03
C ASN A 80 -22.45 6.10 -6.33
N THR A 81 -22.08 5.41 -7.41
CA THR A 81 -22.59 4.06 -7.72
C THR A 81 -21.83 2.98 -6.94
N LEU A 82 -20.50 3.13 -6.83
CA LEU A 82 -19.63 2.13 -6.21
C LEU A 82 -19.53 2.27 -4.69
N ASP A 83 -19.45 3.51 -4.18
CA ASP A 83 -19.17 3.81 -2.79
C ASP A 83 -20.11 3.15 -1.76
N PRO A 84 -21.45 3.15 -1.94
CA PRO A 84 -22.35 2.76 -0.86
C PRO A 84 -22.13 1.34 -0.32
N ILE A 85 -21.68 0.39 -1.15
CA ILE A 85 -21.39 -0.98 -0.71
C ILE A 85 -20.16 -1.05 0.20
N TYR A 86 -19.22 -0.11 0.06
CA TYR A 86 -18.02 -0.03 0.89
C TYR A 86 -18.27 0.85 2.11
N SER A 87 -18.61 2.12 1.91
CA SER A 87 -18.65 3.12 2.99
C SER A 87 -19.73 2.81 4.02
N THR A 88 -20.92 2.38 3.58
CA THR A 88 -22.02 2.03 4.49
C THR A 88 -21.69 0.77 5.28
N PHE A 89 -21.11 -0.25 4.62
CA PHE A 89 -20.73 -1.50 5.28
C PHE A 89 -19.57 -1.27 6.27
N LEU A 90 -18.52 -0.57 5.87
CA LEU A 90 -17.38 -0.26 6.74
C LEU A 90 -17.81 0.68 7.89
N GLY A 91 -18.71 1.63 7.65
CA GLY A 91 -19.29 2.47 8.69
C GLY A 91 -19.98 1.66 9.79
N TYR A 92 -20.82 0.69 9.40
CA TYR A 92 -21.42 -0.26 10.34
C TYR A 92 -20.38 -1.15 11.04
N ASN A 93 -19.32 -1.54 10.33
CA ASN A 93 -18.22 -2.35 10.87
C ASN A 93 -17.12 -1.48 11.51
N GLY A 94 -17.44 -0.36 12.15
CA GLY A 94 -16.49 0.37 13.00
C GLY A 94 -15.56 1.36 12.30
N PHE A 95 -15.87 1.80 11.06
CA PHE A 95 -15.18 2.89 10.38
C PHE A 95 -16.08 4.11 10.14
N PRO A 96 -16.64 4.74 11.19
CA PRO A 96 -17.56 5.87 11.04
C PRO A 96 -16.92 7.08 10.35
N THR A 97 -15.63 7.34 10.59
CA THR A 97 -14.90 8.46 9.98
C THR A 97 -14.76 8.24 8.47
N LEU A 98 -14.41 7.01 8.04
CA LEU A 98 -14.38 6.63 6.63
C LEU A 98 -15.75 6.87 5.97
N ALA A 99 -16.82 6.41 6.61
CA ALA A 99 -18.18 6.58 6.09
C ALA A 99 -18.59 8.05 5.98
N GLU A 100 -18.23 8.88 6.96
CA GLU A 100 -18.49 10.32 6.93
C GLU A 100 -17.77 11.01 5.76
N TYR A 101 -16.49 10.71 5.55
CA TYR A 101 -15.71 11.32 4.47
C TYR A 101 -16.12 10.80 3.09
N ALA A 102 -16.56 9.55 2.96
CA ALA A 102 -17.14 9.04 1.72
C ALA A 102 -18.35 9.88 1.26
N VAL A 103 -19.26 10.23 2.19
CA VAL A 103 -20.40 11.12 1.91
C VAL A 103 -19.94 12.51 1.46
N LYS A 104 -18.87 13.04 2.05
CA LYS A 104 -18.30 14.34 1.66
C LYS A 104 -17.66 14.30 0.27
N VAL A 105 -17.02 13.19 -0.09
CA VAL A 105 -16.39 13.00 -1.42
C VAL A 105 -17.45 12.93 -2.52
N GLY A 106 -18.58 12.27 -2.26
CA GLY A 106 -19.69 12.14 -3.23
C GLY A 106 -20.47 13.42 -3.52
N GLN A 107 -20.21 14.50 -2.77
CA GLN A 107 -20.83 15.80 -3.02
C GLN A 107 -20.35 16.41 -4.36
N PRO A 108 -21.18 17.24 -5.03
CA PRO A 108 -20.76 17.97 -6.22
C PRO A 108 -19.42 18.67 -6.03
N ALA A 109 -18.58 18.63 -7.07
CA ALA A 109 -17.31 19.34 -7.13
C ALA A 109 -17.38 20.44 -8.18
N GLU A 110 -16.82 21.61 -7.85
CA GLU A 110 -16.79 22.81 -8.71
C GLU A 110 -15.92 22.58 -9.95
N ASP A 111 -14.77 21.95 -9.75
CA ASP A 111 -13.79 21.71 -10.80
C ASP A 111 -13.05 20.38 -10.57
N ARG A 112 -12.32 19.94 -11.60
CA ARG A 112 -11.52 18.70 -11.55
C ARG A 112 -10.48 18.71 -10.44
N ARG A 113 -9.87 19.86 -10.18
CA ARG A 113 -8.82 20.01 -9.19
C ARG A 113 -9.38 19.75 -7.78
N GLN A 114 -10.57 20.26 -7.48
CA GLN A 114 -11.27 20.02 -6.23
C GLN A 114 -11.64 18.54 -6.08
N LEU A 115 -12.18 17.91 -7.12
CA LEU A 115 -12.49 16.47 -7.08
C LEU A 115 -11.23 15.62 -6.86
N LEU A 116 -10.16 15.92 -7.60
CA LEU A 116 -8.89 15.19 -7.50
C LEU A 116 -8.29 15.32 -6.09
N ASP A 117 -8.31 16.51 -5.50
CA ASP A 117 -7.82 16.74 -4.13
C ASP A 117 -8.67 16.00 -3.08
N ARG A 118 -10.01 16.01 -3.21
CA ARG A 118 -10.92 15.23 -2.34
C ARG A 118 -10.63 13.73 -2.42
N LEU A 119 -10.62 13.17 -3.64
CA LEU A 119 -10.40 11.74 -3.87
C LEU A 119 -8.99 11.30 -3.46
N SER A 120 -7.96 12.10 -3.75
CA SER A 120 -6.58 11.75 -3.39
C SER A 120 -6.39 11.76 -1.89
N THR A 121 -6.90 12.78 -1.19
CA THR A 121 -6.85 12.85 0.29
C THR A 121 -7.58 11.67 0.92
N PHE A 122 -8.76 11.35 0.42
CA PHE A 122 -9.54 10.23 0.94
C PHE A 122 -8.89 8.88 0.64
N THR A 123 -8.33 8.70 -0.56
CA THR A 123 -7.57 7.49 -0.93
C THR A 123 -6.36 7.31 -0.02
N GLU A 124 -5.62 8.38 0.27
CA GLU A 124 -4.49 8.35 1.19
C GLU A 124 -4.90 7.93 2.61
N TYR A 125 -6.02 8.47 3.10
CA TYR A 125 -6.59 8.05 4.38
C TYR A 125 -6.96 6.56 4.42
N VAL A 126 -7.66 6.06 3.40
CA VAL A 126 -8.03 4.63 3.33
C VAL A 126 -6.80 3.74 3.15
N ASN A 127 -5.75 4.21 2.46
CA ASN A 127 -4.46 3.52 2.38
C ASN A 127 -3.82 3.37 3.78
N ARG A 128 -3.88 4.41 4.62
CA ARG A 128 -3.38 4.35 6.01
C ARG A 128 -4.16 3.34 6.84
N LEU A 129 -5.49 3.36 6.78
CA LEU A 129 -6.33 2.37 7.44
C LEU A 129 -6.00 0.95 6.96
N THR A 130 -5.78 0.77 5.65
CA THR A 130 -5.41 -0.52 5.07
C THR A 130 -4.07 -1.01 5.60
N ALA A 131 -3.07 -0.13 5.71
CA ALA A 131 -1.75 -0.50 6.25
C ALA A 131 -1.87 -1.04 7.68
N TRP A 132 -2.55 -0.31 8.55
CA TRP A 132 -2.78 -0.72 9.95
C TRP A 132 -3.65 -1.98 10.07
N SER A 133 -4.70 -2.08 9.24
CA SER A 133 -5.56 -3.26 9.20
C SER A 133 -4.77 -4.51 8.80
N HIS A 134 -3.96 -4.39 7.74
CA HIS A 134 -3.10 -5.47 7.25
C HIS A 134 -2.10 -5.91 8.31
N HIS A 135 -1.40 -4.97 8.96
CA HIS A 135 -0.42 -5.28 9.98
C HIS A 135 -1.01 -6.11 11.14
N TYR A 136 -2.14 -5.65 11.68
CA TYR A 136 -2.75 -6.27 12.85
C TYR A 136 -3.55 -7.53 12.54
N PHE A 137 -4.00 -7.73 11.30
CA PHE A 137 -4.77 -8.93 10.93
C PHE A 137 -4.05 -10.22 11.36
N PRO A 138 -4.75 -11.23 11.91
CA PRO A 138 -4.11 -12.38 12.55
C PRO A 138 -3.60 -13.42 11.53
N TRP A 139 -2.61 -13.05 10.71
CA TRP A 139 -2.05 -13.91 9.66
C TRP A 139 -1.43 -15.21 10.16
N HIS A 140 -1.00 -15.29 11.42
CA HIS A 140 -0.53 -16.54 12.04
C HIS A 140 -1.56 -17.68 11.97
N LEU A 141 -2.85 -17.38 11.81
CA LEU A 141 -3.88 -18.40 11.56
C LEU A 141 -3.56 -19.25 10.33
N GLY A 142 -2.90 -18.69 9.32
CA GLY A 142 -2.47 -19.40 8.10
C GLY A 142 -1.52 -20.57 8.38
N GLU A 143 -0.89 -20.63 9.54
CA GLU A 143 -0.03 -21.76 9.93
C GLU A 143 -0.79 -23.06 10.14
N HIS A 144 -2.09 -22.98 10.38
CA HIS A 144 -2.98 -24.13 10.46
C HIS A 144 -3.50 -24.58 9.08
N TYR A 145 -3.21 -23.82 8.01
CA TYR A 145 -3.68 -24.06 6.64
C TYR A 145 -2.52 -24.24 5.67
N ARG A 146 -1.56 -25.10 6.00
CA ARG A 146 -0.38 -25.37 5.16
C ARG A 146 -0.69 -26.35 4.04
N TYR A 147 -0.11 -26.12 2.87
CA TYR A 147 -0.12 -27.08 1.77
C TYR A 147 0.62 -28.38 2.17
N THR A 148 0.07 -29.52 1.78
CA THR A 148 0.60 -30.86 2.12
C THR A 148 1.78 -31.31 1.27
N SER A 149 2.01 -30.65 0.12
CA SER A 149 3.09 -30.94 -0.81
C SER A 149 3.95 -29.71 -1.02
N ALA A 150 5.27 -29.89 -1.18
CA ALA A 150 6.12 -28.88 -1.79
C ALA A 150 5.52 -28.53 -3.16
N GLY A 151 5.24 -27.25 -3.40
CA GLY A 151 4.49 -26.80 -4.57
C GLY A 151 5.08 -27.37 -5.86
N VAL A 152 4.21 -27.81 -6.77
CA VAL A 152 4.63 -28.13 -8.15
C VAL A 152 5.30 -26.88 -8.72
N ALA A 153 6.55 -27.00 -9.16
CA ALA A 153 7.24 -25.89 -9.82
C ALA A 153 6.34 -25.37 -10.94
N LYS A 154 5.96 -24.10 -10.87
CA LYS A 154 5.12 -23.50 -11.92
C LYS A 154 5.93 -23.48 -13.21
N ASP A 155 5.46 -24.20 -14.22
CA ASP A 155 6.05 -24.21 -15.56
C ASP A 155 5.68 -22.89 -16.25
N TYR A 156 6.53 -21.88 -16.11
CA TYR A 156 6.38 -20.61 -16.82
C TYR A 156 7.72 -20.18 -17.42
N THR A 157 7.65 -19.62 -18.64
CA THR A 157 8.80 -19.02 -19.29
C THR A 157 9.10 -17.67 -18.62
N PRO A 158 10.34 -17.44 -18.12
CA PRO A 158 10.73 -16.15 -17.56
C PRO A 158 10.51 -15.03 -18.59
N SER A 159 9.93 -13.91 -18.15
CA SER A 159 9.96 -12.68 -18.95
C SER A 159 11.36 -12.08 -18.94
N PRO A 160 11.76 -11.36 -20.00
CA PRO A 160 12.95 -10.53 -19.95
C PRO A 160 12.89 -9.56 -18.76
N VAL A 161 13.95 -9.54 -17.96
CA VAL A 161 14.13 -8.58 -16.87
C VAL A 161 14.69 -7.29 -17.45
N VAL A 162 14.18 -6.15 -16.98
CA VAL A 162 14.67 -4.84 -17.41
C VAL A 162 16.09 -4.63 -16.87
N THR A 163 17.04 -4.47 -17.78
CA THR A 163 18.43 -4.08 -17.49
C THR A 163 18.47 -2.61 -17.14
N ASP A 164 19.16 -2.26 -16.05
CA ASP A 164 19.07 -0.98 -15.38
C ASP A 164 20.46 -0.35 -15.24
N ASP A 165 21.14 -0.12 -16.37
CA ASP A 165 22.60 0.05 -16.40
C ASP A 165 23.10 1.49 -16.64
N ASP A 166 22.23 2.52 -16.71
CA ASP A 166 22.68 3.93 -16.87
C ASP A 166 22.81 4.66 -15.51
N PRO A 167 24.02 4.74 -14.91
CA PRO A 167 24.23 5.38 -13.61
C PRO A 167 23.97 6.90 -13.61
N LEU A 168 23.97 7.56 -14.78
CA LEU A 168 23.67 9.01 -14.86
C LEU A 168 22.17 9.31 -14.71
N ARG A 169 21.32 8.28 -14.68
CA ARG A 169 19.86 8.37 -14.55
C ARG A 169 19.37 7.67 -13.28
N ARG A 170 20.14 7.81 -12.21
CA ARG A 170 19.87 7.25 -10.89
C ARG A 170 19.76 8.35 -9.85
N ILE A 171 18.75 8.27 -8.99
CA ILE A 171 18.66 9.11 -7.78
C ILE A 171 18.95 8.22 -6.58
N PRO A 172 20.06 8.43 -5.86
CA PRO A 172 20.38 7.64 -4.69
C PRO A 172 19.46 7.99 -3.53
N ILE A 173 18.97 6.95 -2.86
CA ILE A 173 18.14 7.04 -1.65
C ILE A 173 18.68 6.06 -0.61
N LYS A 174 18.41 6.35 0.66
CA LYS A 174 18.69 5.45 1.78
C LYS A 174 17.39 4.93 2.35
N LEU A 175 17.37 3.64 2.68
CA LEU A 175 16.30 3.01 3.45
C LEU A 175 16.90 2.53 4.78
N THR A 176 16.29 2.93 5.89
CA THR A 176 16.69 2.54 7.25
C THR A 176 15.51 1.87 7.95
N TRP A 177 15.70 0.65 8.47
CA TRP A 177 14.67 -0.10 9.22
C TRP A 177 14.96 -0.10 10.71
N GLU A 178 14.04 0.48 11.48
CA GLU A 178 14.07 0.50 12.95
C GLU A 178 12.95 -0.37 13.52
N PRO A 179 13.16 -1.10 14.63
CA PRO A 179 14.35 -1.10 15.49
C PRO A 179 15.47 -2.07 15.05
N ILE A 180 15.41 -2.60 13.82
CA ILE A 180 16.39 -3.59 13.34
C ILE A 180 17.81 -2.99 13.25
N GLY A 181 17.92 -1.69 12.97
CA GLY A 181 19.20 -0.99 12.79
C GLY A 181 19.90 -1.32 11.46
N VAL A 182 19.15 -1.79 10.47
CA VAL A 182 19.67 -2.11 9.13
C VAL A 182 19.46 -0.92 8.20
N GLU A 183 20.51 -0.56 7.48
CA GLU A 183 20.47 0.48 6.44
C GLU A 183 20.92 -0.08 5.09
N VAL A 184 20.23 0.32 4.03
CA VAL A 184 20.64 0.04 2.65
C VAL A 184 20.60 1.30 1.79
N VAL A 185 21.34 1.27 0.69
CA VAL A 185 21.36 2.32 -0.33
C VAL A 185 20.66 1.73 -1.53
N ALA A 186 19.80 2.52 -2.14
CA ALA A 186 19.10 2.15 -3.34
C ALA A 186 19.12 3.31 -4.34
N GLU A 187 18.79 3.00 -5.58
CA GLU A 187 18.79 3.94 -6.69
C GLU A 187 17.42 3.91 -7.35
N LEU A 188 16.79 5.08 -7.49
CA LEU A 188 15.58 5.23 -8.29
C LEU A 188 15.93 5.30 -9.77
N ALA A 189 15.25 4.53 -10.60
CA ALA A 189 15.52 4.40 -12.04
C ALA A 189 14.70 5.43 -12.85
N THR A 190 15.22 6.66 -12.96
CA THR A 190 14.48 7.78 -13.60
C THR A 190 14.35 7.64 -15.12
N ASP A 191 15.14 6.78 -15.75
CA ASP A 191 15.02 6.42 -17.16
C ASP A 191 13.87 5.46 -17.47
N LEU A 192 13.41 4.69 -16.47
CA LEU A 192 12.35 3.70 -16.65
C LEU A 192 10.96 4.29 -16.39
N ASN A 193 10.79 4.96 -15.25
CA ASN A 193 9.52 5.57 -14.84
C ASN A 193 9.77 6.95 -14.20
N GLU A 194 10.19 7.92 -15.02
CA GLU A 194 10.64 9.25 -14.60
C GLU A 194 9.65 9.97 -13.68
N GLN A 195 8.39 10.13 -14.13
CA GLN A 195 7.39 10.90 -13.38
C GLN A 195 7.04 10.23 -12.04
N LEU A 196 7.04 8.90 -11.99
CA LEU A 196 6.85 8.16 -10.74
C LEU A 196 8.01 8.40 -9.78
N CYS A 197 9.26 8.38 -10.27
CA CYS A 197 10.42 8.68 -9.44
C CYS A 197 10.37 10.12 -8.91
N VAL A 198 9.95 11.08 -9.74
CA VAL A 198 9.74 12.48 -9.33
C VAL A 198 8.68 12.58 -8.22
N ASP A 199 7.56 11.87 -8.32
CA ASP A 199 6.52 11.85 -7.29
C ASP A 199 7.05 11.28 -5.96
N VAL A 200 7.81 10.17 -6.02
CA VAL A 200 8.45 9.58 -4.84
C VAL A 200 9.43 10.58 -4.22
N VAL A 201 10.33 11.17 -5.00
CA VAL A 201 11.33 12.14 -4.51
C VAL A 201 10.67 13.33 -3.83
N LYS A 202 9.56 13.86 -4.37
CA LYS A 202 8.81 14.96 -3.74
C LYS A 202 8.20 14.60 -2.39
N SER A 203 7.96 13.31 -2.14
CA SER A 203 7.43 12.81 -0.86
C SER A 203 8.52 12.52 0.18
N LEU A 204 9.80 12.53 -0.21
CA LEU A 204 10.91 12.26 0.69
C LEU A 204 11.23 13.49 1.57
N PRO A 205 11.68 13.30 2.82
CA PRO A 205 11.75 12.01 3.52
C PRO A 205 10.39 11.56 4.05
N PHE A 206 10.20 10.25 4.20
CA PHE A 206 9.05 9.71 4.93
C PHE A 206 9.46 8.49 5.76
N THR A 207 8.71 8.26 6.84
CA THR A 207 8.80 7.04 7.66
C THR A 207 7.44 6.37 7.66
N VAL A 208 7.38 5.07 7.41
CA VAL A 208 6.11 4.31 7.33
C VAL A 208 6.26 2.92 7.91
N LEU A 209 5.14 2.33 8.35
CA LEU A 209 5.10 0.96 8.85
C LEU A 209 5.45 -0.01 7.71
N GLN A 210 6.44 -0.86 7.96
CA GLN A 210 6.90 -1.89 7.04
C GLN A 210 6.15 -3.19 7.31
N ASP A 211 5.53 -3.75 6.27
CA ASP A 211 4.84 -5.04 6.32
C ASP A 211 5.38 -6.05 5.33
N HIS A 212 5.03 -7.32 5.57
CA HIS A 212 5.36 -8.44 4.71
C HIS A 212 4.23 -8.78 3.73
N ALA A 213 4.59 -9.21 2.52
CA ALA A 213 3.64 -9.83 1.61
C ALA A 213 3.18 -11.19 2.13
N VAL A 214 1.87 -11.36 2.34
CA VAL A 214 1.31 -12.61 2.90
C VAL A 214 0.97 -13.67 1.85
N VAL A 215 1.20 -13.37 0.56
CA VAL A 215 0.89 -14.24 -0.59
C VAL A 215 2.09 -14.38 -1.53
N SER A 216 2.73 -13.27 -1.89
CA SER A 216 3.64 -13.22 -3.05
C SER A 216 4.97 -13.95 -2.84
N GLY A 217 5.40 -14.18 -1.59
CA GLY A 217 6.70 -14.77 -1.26
C GLY A 217 7.60 -13.77 -0.56
N GLU A 218 8.91 -13.81 -0.85
CA GLU A 218 9.95 -13.02 -0.18
C GLU A 218 9.98 -11.57 -0.68
N SER A 219 8.95 -10.82 -0.27
CA SER A 219 8.73 -9.41 -0.62
C SER A 219 8.14 -8.66 0.57
N MET A 220 8.63 -7.44 0.80
CA MET A 220 8.15 -6.54 1.83
C MET A 220 7.62 -5.25 1.19
N TYR A 221 6.57 -4.67 1.76
CA TYR A 221 5.98 -3.42 1.26
C TYR A 221 5.54 -2.49 2.38
N ALA A 222 5.47 -1.21 2.07
CA ALA A 222 4.95 -0.18 2.96
C ALA A 222 4.09 0.80 2.17
N TRP A 223 2.95 1.21 2.73
CA TRP A 223 2.08 2.24 2.15
C TRP A 223 2.74 3.61 2.34
N VAL A 224 3.08 4.29 1.26
CA VAL A 224 3.81 5.57 1.30
C VAL A 224 2.85 6.77 1.37
N PRO A 225 3.29 7.94 1.89
CA PRO A 225 2.44 9.13 2.03
C PRO A 225 2.30 9.89 0.71
N LEU A 226 1.88 9.17 -0.32
CA LEU A 226 1.65 9.74 -1.64
C LEU A 226 0.59 8.93 -2.39
N VAL A 227 -0.16 9.61 -3.25
CA VAL A 227 -1.05 8.98 -4.24
C VAL A 227 -0.58 9.42 -5.61
N SER A 228 0.13 8.54 -6.32
CA SER A 228 0.67 8.85 -7.64
C SER A 228 -0.18 8.22 -8.74
N VAL A 229 -0.54 9.03 -9.73
CA VAL A 229 -1.15 8.59 -10.99
C VAL A 229 -0.19 8.70 -12.17
N ALA A 230 1.12 8.86 -11.89
CA ALA A 230 2.15 8.95 -12.91
C ALA A 230 2.08 7.76 -13.89
N PRO A 231 2.32 7.97 -15.20
CA PRO A 231 2.46 6.89 -16.15
C PRO A 231 3.56 5.92 -15.74
N THR A 232 3.32 4.62 -15.92
CA THR A 232 4.27 3.55 -15.61
C THR A 232 4.52 2.67 -16.84
N PRO A 233 5.18 3.21 -17.89
CA PRO A 233 5.42 2.48 -19.14
C PRO A 233 6.30 1.23 -18.96
N VAL A 234 7.21 1.24 -17.97
CA VAL A 234 8.11 0.11 -17.71
C VAL A 234 7.62 -0.69 -16.50
N ARG A 235 7.26 -1.94 -16.74
CA ARG A 235 6.78 -2.88 -15.73
C ARG A 235 7.47 -4.21 -15.92
N GLU A 236 7.70 -4.93 -14.83
CA GLU A 236 8.28 -6.26 -14.85
C GLU A 236 7.40 -7.24 -14.07
N ARG A 237 7.49 -8.52 -14.42
CA ARG A 237 6.78 -9.57 -13.71
C ARG A 237 7.42 -9.79 -12.34
N ILE A 238 6.62 -9.82 -11.28
CA ILE A 238 7.12 -9.86 -9.89
C ILE A 238 8.02 -11.08 -9.63
N CYS A 239 7.59 -12.27 -10.05
CA CYS A 239 8.37 -13.51 -9.90
C CYS A 239 9.68 -13.56 -10.70
N ASP A 240 9.87 -12.67 -11.67
CA ASP A 240 11.09 -12.60 -12.50
C ASP A 240 12.04 -11.50 -12.01
N ALA A 241 11.60 -10.62 -11.12
CA ALA A 241 12.40 -9.52 -10.60
C ALA A 241 13.58 -10.01 -9.75
N PRO A 242 14.75 -9.35 -9.82
CA PRO A 242 15.92 -9.73 -9.02
C PRO A 242 15.74 -9.35 -7.54
N VAL A 243 16.57 -9.95 -6.68
CA VAL A 243 16.75 -9.49 -5.29
C VAL A 243 17.22 -8.04 -5.28
N GLY A 244 16.74 -7.25 -4.33
CA GLY A 244 17.01 -5.83 -4.22
C GLY A 244 16.10 -4.97 -5.09
N ARG A 245 15.26 -5.55 -5.95
CA ARG A 245 14.38 -4.75 -6.81
C ARG A 245 13.43 -3.88 -5.99
N LEU A 246 13.39 -2.59 -6.33
CA LEU A 246 12.36 -1.66 -5.87
C LEU A 246 11.22 -1.60 -6.87
N ARG A 247 9.99 -1.77 -6.37
CA ARG A 247 8.76 -1.64 -7.15
C ARG A 247 7.83 -0.65 -6.48
N PHE A 248 6.96 -0.03 -7.28
CA PHE A 248 5.90 0.82 -6.76
C PHE A 248 4.53 0.31 -7.21
N SER A 249 3.66 -0.02 -6.25
CA SER A 249 2.29 -0.42 -6.58
C SER A 249 1.33 0.74 -6.35
N GLN A 250 1.01 1.48 -7.41
CA GLN A 250 -0.03 2.52 -7.34
C GLN A 250 -1.41 1.88 -7.10
N ALA A 251 -1.70 0.78 -7.82
CA ALA A 251 -3.01 0.14 -7.85
C ALA A 251 -3.40 -0.66 -6.60
N THR A 252 -2.44 -1.05 -5.76
CA THR A 252 -2.73 -1.81 -4.53
C THR A 252 -2.45 -1.05 -3.23
N GLY A 253 -2.55 0.28 -3.29
CA GLY A 253 -2.49 1.17 -2.13
C GLY A 253 -1.29 2.11 -2.08
N ASN A 254 -0.70 2.46 -3.23
CA ASN A 254 0.51 3.31 -3.30
C ASN A 254 1.62 2.83 -2.37
N LYS A 255 2.22 1.70 -2.74
CA LYS A 255 3.21 1.00 -1.92
C LYS A 255 4.61 1.09 -2.50
N LEU A 256 5.59 1.40 -1.66
CA LEU A 256 6.99 1.06 -1.91
C LEU A 256 7.18 -0.41 -1.57
N ILE A 257 7.84 -1.16 -2.46
CA ILE A 257 8.03 -2.60 -2.32
C ILE A 257 9.51 -2.93 -2.54
N VAL A 258 10.09 -3.74 -1.66
CA VAL A 258 11.44 -4.29 -1.78
C VAL A 258 11.33 -5.81 -1.92
N GLN A 259 11.94 -6.37 -2.96
CA GLN A 259 12.07 -7.80 -3.12
C GLN A 259 13.37 -8.28 -2.49
N TYR A 260 13.30 -9.22 -1.55
CA TYR A 260 14.49 -9.74 -0.86
C TYR A 260 14.80 -11.19 -1.22
N GLY A 261 13.96 -11.83 -2.02
CA GLY A 261 14.16 -13.20 -2.50
C GLY A 261 13.09 -13.67 -3.49
N PRO A 262 12.89 -14.99 -3.65
CA PRO A 262 11.95 -15.55 -4.61
C PRO A 262 10.49 -15.19 -4.33
N THR A 263 9.75 -14.90 -5.40
CA THR A 263 8.31 -14.65 -5.34
C THR A 263 7.56 -15.48 -6.39
N SER A 264 6.27 -15.73 -6.18
CA SER A 264 5.44 -16.59 -7.02
C SER A 264 4.33 -15.86 -7.78
N GLU A 265 4.23 -14.54 -7.57
CA GLU A 265 3.21 -13.68 -8.15
C GLU A 265 3.56 -13.30 -9.59
N THR A 266 2.64 -13.56 -10.51
CA THR A 266 2.86 -13.36 -11.95
C THR A 266 2.34 -12.01 -12.45
N LEU A 267 1.85 -11.14 -11.55
CA LEU A 267 1.45 -9.79 -11.93
C LEU A 267 2.66 -8.97 -12.33
N SER A 268 2.45 -8.02 -13.24
CA SER A 268 3.47 -7.04 -13.62
C SER A 268 3.34 -5.77 -12.79
N SER A 269 4.45 -5.33 -12.20
CA SER A 269 4.53 -4.15 -11.35
C SER A 269 5.44 -3.09 -11.96
N PRO A 270 5.14 -1.79 -11.78
CA PRO A 270 6.07 -0.71 -12.11
C PRO A 270 7.42 -0.88 -11.43
N VAL A 271 8.49 -0.73 -12.22
CA VAL A 271 9.87 -0.70 -11.74
C VAL A 271 10.14 0.67 -11.14
N LEU A 272 10.61 0.73 -9.89
CA LEU A 272 11.00 1.99 -9.25
C LEU A 272 12.51 2.17 -9.23
N GLY A 273 13.27 1.08 -9.16
CA GLY A 273 14.71 1.13 -8.98
C GLY A 273 15.28 -0.16 -8.43
N LYS A 274 16.40 -0.09 -7.72
CA LYS A 274 17.03 -1.24 -7.04
C LYS A 274 17.86 -0.82 -5.84
N VAL A 275 17.95 -1.69 -4.84
CA VAL A 275 19.00 -1.67 -3.82
C VAL A 275 20.33 -1.96 -4.52
N VAL A 276 21.39 -1.22 -4.16
CA VAL A 276 22.73 -1.46 -4.74
C VAL A 276 23.25 -2.83 -4.33
N ASP A 277 23.99 -3.47 -5.21
CA ASP A 277 24.39 -4.88 -5.07
C ASP A 277 25.11 -5.13 -3.73
N GLU A 278 25.94 -4.17 -3.28
CA GLU A 278 26.71 -4.23 -2.02
C GLU A 278 25.85 -4.32 -0.75
N HIS A 279 24.56 -3.95 -0.83
CA HIS A 279 23.65 -3.91 0.31
C HIS A 279 22.51 -4.94 0.21
N THR A 280 22.44 -5.71 -0.89
CA THR A 280 21.38 -6.72 -1.10
C THR A 280 21.44 -7.87 -0.10
N ASP A 281 22.63 -8.21 0.40
CA ASP A 281 22.89 -9.25 1.40
C ASP A 281 22.26 -8.96 2.77
N ARG A 282 21.91 -7.69 3.05
CA ARG A 282 21.26 -7.26 4.29
C ARG A 282 19.75 -7.48 4.29
N LEU A 283 19.13 -7.62 3.11
CA LEU A 283 17.68 -7.68 2.96
C LEU A 283 17.02 -8.94 3.57
N PRO A 284 17.63 -10.15 3.55
CA PRO A 284 17.02 -11.33 4.15
C PRO A 284 16.76 -11.21 5.65
N GLU A 285 17.63 -10.53 6.39
CA GLU A 285 17.45 -10.26 7.82
C GLU A 285 16.21 -9.39 8.06
N VAL A 286 16.11 -8.28 7.30
CA VAL A 286 14.95 -7.37 7.35
C VAL A 286 13.67 -8.11 6.97
N GLY A 287 13.68 -8.84 5.85
CA GLY A 287 12.53 -9.60 5.36
C GLY A 287 12.00 -10.59 6.39
N LYS A 288 12.88 -11.31 7.09
CA LYS A 288 12.50 -12.24 8.16
C LYS A 288 11.91 -11.53 9.38
N ALA A 289 12.51 -10.43 9.83
CA ALA A 289 12.00 -9.66 10.95
C ALA A 289 10.62 -9.06 10.65
N VAL A 290 10.45 -8.52 9.44
CA VAL A 290 9.17 -7.99 8.94
C VAL A 290 8.13 -9.09 8.81
N TRP A 291 8.50 -10.29 8.35
CA TRP A 291 7.60 -11.44 8.32
C TRP A 291 7.09 -11.80 9.72
N GLU A 292 7.99 -11.92 10.71
CA GLU A 292 7.63 -12.25 12.10
C GLU A 292 6.73 -11.17 12.72
N SER A 293 7.07 -9.90 12.48
CA SER A 293 6.28 -8.74 12.86
C SER A 293 4.86 -8.80 12.29
N THR A 294 4.72 -8.90 10.96
CA THR A 294 3.41 -8.95 10.30
C THR A 294 2.64 -10.22 10.65
N PHE A 295 3.26 -11.39 10.83
CA PHE A 295 2.52 -12.64 11.09
C PHE A 295 2.12 -12.82 12.54
N ARG A 296 3.06 -12.60 13.47
CA ARG A 296 2.94 -13.04 14.86
C ARG A 296 3.10 -11.90 15.86
N SER A 297 4.27 -11.28 15.94
CA SER A 297 4.63 -10.43 17.09
C SER A 297 3.88 -9.12 17.11
N LYS A 298 3.51 -8.58 15.94
CA LYS A 298 2.87 -7.27 15.76
C LYS A 298 3.71 -6.11 16.30
N GLU A 299 5.01 -6.34 16.49
CA GLU A 299 5.97 -5.29 16.82
C GLU A 299 6.18 -4.40 15.59
N HIS A 300 6.17 -3.08 15.77
CA HIS A 300 6.30 -2.17 14.63
C HIS A 300 7.73 -2.12 14.12
N ILE A 301 7.87 -2.32 12.82
CA ILE A 301 9.11 -2.07 12.10
C ILE A 301 8.86 -0.90 11.17
N TRP A 302 9.63 0.16 11.33
CA TRP A 302 9.49 1.41 10.59
C TRP A 302 10.58 1.49 9.54
N VAL A 303 10.19 1.75 8.29
CA VAL A 303 11.15 2.09 7.23
C VAL A 303 11.14 3.59 7.03
N THR A 304 12.31 4.21 7.18
CA THR A 304 12.56 5.61 6.78
C THR A 304 13.24 5.61 5.43
N VAL A 305 12.74 6.43 4.51
CA VAL A 305 13.31 6.62 3.18
C VAL A 305 13.69 8.09 3.02
N GLU A 306 14.94 8.33 2.64
CA GLU A 306 15.50 9.67 2.48
C GLU A 306 16.38 9.77 1.24
N LEU A 307 16.55 10.98 0.70
CA LEU A 307 17.54 11.27 -0.33
C LEU A 307 18.95 11.18 0.27
N LEU A 308 19.90 10.68 -0.51
CA LEU A 308 21.33 10.69 -0.18
C LEU A 308 22.05 11.93 -0.72
#